data_AF-A0A8T6NAS0-F1
#
_entry.id   AF-A0A8T6NAS0-F1
#
_cell.length_a   1.000
_cell.length_b   1.000
_cell.length_c   1.000
_cell.angle_alpha   90.00
_cell.angle_beta   90.00
_cell.angle_gamma   90.00
#
_symmetry.space_group_name_H-M   'P 1'
#
loop_
_entity.id
_entity.type
_entity.pdbx_description
1 polymer ?
#
loop_
_entity_poly.entity_id
_entity_poly.type
_entity_poly.pdbx_seq_one_letter_code
_entity_poly.pdbx_strand_id
1 'polypeptide(L)'
;MKYELKIKNLDIQESYFVGKAELLGREYKINIQHESRLGKAILIPSKEKLGQQMLVTLSGPEKFVEDFLIYSGESEWIEIDSNKITDYVADNQDKFDYLEIHTI
;
A
#
# COMPACT_ATOMS: atom_id res chain seq x y z
N MET A 1 2.70 7.45 -13.98
CA MET A 1 2.17 6.07 -13.91
C MET A 1 1.06 6.02 -12.88
N LYS A 2 0.02 5.22 -13.12
CA LYS A 2 -1.06 4.93 -12.16
C LYS A 2 -1.18 3.41 -12.04
N TYR A 3 -1.20 2.90 -10.82
CA TYR A 3 -1.52 1.52 -10.50
C TYR A 3 -2.84 1.49 -9.75
N GLU A 4 -3.79 0.67 -10.21
CA GLU A 4 -5.06 0.41 -9.54
C GLU A 4 -5.08 -1.06 -9.12
N LEU A 5 -5.22 -1.29 -7.82
CA LEU A 5 -5.18 -2.61 -7.23
C LEU A 5 -6.46 -2.87 -6.46
N LYS A 6 -7.07 -4.05 -6.69
CA LYS A 6 -8.24 -4.49 -5.92
C LYS A 6 -7.79 -5.32 -4.72
N ILE A 7 -8.08 -4.85 -3.51
CA ILE A 7 -7.82 -5.60 -2.28
C ILE A 7 -8.77 -6.81 -2.23
N LYS A 8 -8.22 -8.00 -1.97
CA LYS A 8 -8.99 -9.24 -1.79
C LYS A 8 -9.22 -9.54 -0.31
N ASN A 9 -8.19 -9.31 0.48
CA ASN A 9 -8.20 -9.38 1.94
C ASN A 9 -7.06 -8.53 2.49
N LEU A 10 -7.17 -8.14 3.75
CA LEU A 10 -6.14 -7.44 4.49
C LEU A 10 -6.30 -7.77 5.98
N ASP A 11 -5.56 -8.77 6.44
CA ASP A 11 -5.67 -9.34 7.77
C ASP A 11 -4.61 -8.73 8.71
N ILE A 12 -4.98 -8.45 9.96
CA ILE A 12 -4.04 -7.97 10.97
C ILE A 12 -3.16 -9.12 11.50
N GLN A 13 -1.85 -8.88 11.58
CA GLN A 13 -0.87 -9.72 12.24
C GLN A 13 -0.11 -8.90 13.28
N GLU A 14 -0.48 -9.05 14.54
CA GLU A 14 0.08 -8.28 15.66
C GLU A 14 0.01 -6.75 15.43
N SER A 15 1.05 -6.15 14.85
CA SER A 15 1.18 -4.71 14.62
C SER A 15 1.24 -4.30 13.14
N TYR A 16 1.04 -5.23 12.21
CA TYR A 16 1.06 -4.96 10.76
C TYR A 16 -0.09 -5.66 10.06
N PHE A 17 -0.33 -5.34 8.79
CA PHE A 17 -1.39 -5.93 7.98
C PHE A 17 -0.79 -6.68 6.79
N VAL A 18 -1.27 -7.89 6.55
CA VAL A 18 -0.90 -8.69 5.37
C VAL A 18 -2.15 -9.12 4.65
N GLY A 19 -2.09 -9.10 3.33
CA GLY A 19 -3.19 -9.58 2.53
C GLY A 19 -2.79 -9.82 1.11
N LYS A 20 -3.77 -9.68 0.23
CA LYS A 20 -3.61 -9.85 -1.20
C LYS A 20 -4.33 -8.77 -1.97
N ALA A 21 -3.71 -8.34 -3.05
CA ALA A 21 -4.27 -7.39 -3.99
C ALA A 21 -4.11 -7.89 -5.42
N GLU A 22 -5.07 -7.58 -6.28
CA GLU A 22 -5.03 -7.91 -7.71
C GLU A 22 -4.61 -6.67 -8.50
N LEU A 23 -3.56 -6.80 -9.30
CA LEU A 23 -3.07 -5.80 -10.26
C LEU A 23 -2.98 -6.45 -11.64
N LEU A 24 -3.69 -5.91 -12.62
CA LEU A 24 -3.69 -6.38 -14.02
C LEU A 24 -3.96 -7.90 -14.14
N GLY A 25 -4.89 -8.42 -13.34
CA GLY A 25 -5.28 -9.84 -13.33
C GLY A 25 -4.25 -10.78 -12.68
N ARG A 26 -3.19 -10.23 -12.05
CA ARG A 26 -2.24 -10.99 -11.24
C ARG A 26 -2.42 -10.66 -9.76
N GLU A 27 -2.32 -11.68 -8.93
CA GLU A 27 -2.41 -11.55 -7.49
C GLU A 27 -1.02 -11.31 -6.89
N TYR A 28 -0.94 -10.32 -6.02
CA TYR A 28 0.26 -9.94 -5.28
C TYR A 28 -0.05 -9.94 -3.79
N LYS A 29 0.96 -10.26 -2.98
CA LYS A 29 0.86 -10.04 -1.55
C LYS A 29 0.98 -8.55 -1.27
N ILE A 30 0.21 -8.07 -0.30
CA ILE A 30 0.32 -6.71 0.23
C ILE A 30 0.77 -6.80 1.69
N ASN A 31 1.70 -5.93 2.08
CA ASN A 31 2.13 -5.69 3.45
C ASN A 31 1.99 -4.20 3.76
N ILE A 32 1.30 -3.86 4.85
CA ILE A 32 1.15 -2.49 5.34
C ILE A 32 1.63 -2.46 6.80
N GLN A 33 2.60 -1.62 7.09
CA GLN A 33 3.23 -1.53 8.40
C GLN A 33 3.65 -0.09 8.72
N HIS A 34 3.90 0.15 10.01
CA HIS A 34 4.55 1.38 10.47
C HIS A 34 5.92 1.56 9.81
N GLU A 35 6.38 2.81 9.77
CA GLU A 35 7.63 3.18 9.13
C GLU A 35 8.81 2.39 9.71
N SER A 36 9.50 1.63 8.85
CA SER A 36 10.68 0.85 9.23
C SER A 36 11.96 1.70 9.10
N ARG A 37 13.13 1.05 9.02
CA ARG A 37 14.40 1.72 8.66
C ARG A 37 14.38 2.38 7.27
N LEU A 38 13.41 2.01 6.41
CA LEU A 38 13.19 2.65 5.11
C LEU A 38 12.47 4.00 5.23
N GLY A 39 11.91 4.29 6.41
CA GLY A 39 11.03 5.44 6.62
C GLY A 39 9.74 5.28 5.83
N LYS A 40 9.22 6.40 5.34
CA LYS A 40 7.97 6.48 4.61
C LYS A 40 8.13 6.01 3.15
N ALA A 41 7.97 4.72 2.92
CA ALA A 41 8.42 4.03 1.71
C ALA A 41 7.34 3.18 1.05
N ILE A 42 7.50 2.99 -0.27
CA ILE A 42 6.74 2.01 -1.04
C ILE A 42 7.67 1.15 -1.91
N LEU A 43 7.41 -0.15 -1.92
CA LEU A 43 7.99 -1.09 -2.89
C LEU A 43 6.86 -1.78 -3.65
N ILE A 44 7.03 -1.94 -4.96
CA ILE A 44 6.01 -2.53 -5.83
C ILE A 44 6.63 -3.49 -6.85
N PRO A 45 5.83 -4.41 -7.44
CA PRO A 45 6.26 -5.31 -8.51
C PRO A 45 6.34 -4.60 -9.87
N SER A 46 6.97 -3.43 -9.89
CA SER A 46 7.21 -2.65 -11.09
C SER A 46 8.42 -1.75 -10.89
N LYS A 47 9.16 -1.52 -11.97
CA LYS A 47 10.37 -0.70 -11.94
C LYS A 47 10.04 0.77 -12.15
N GLU A 48 10.23 1.56 -11.10
CA GLU A 48 10.08 3.02 -11.12
C GLU A 48 11.41 3.73 -10.82
N LYS A 49 11.42 5.07 -10.85
CA LYS A 49 12.61 5.85 -10.51
C LYS A 49 12.83 5.82 -8.99
N LEU A 50 13.96 5.29 -8.54
CA LEU A 50 14.32 5.28 -7.12
C LEU A 50 14.27 6.70 -6.53
N GLY A 51 13.66 6.84 -5.36
CA GLY A 51 13.48 8.13 -4.68
C GLY A 51 12.30 8.95 -5.21
N GLN A 52 11.55 8.45 -6.18
CA GLN A 52 10.35 9.14 -6.68
C GLN A 52 9.24 9.13 -5.64
N GLN A 53 8.62 10.29 -5.44
CA GLN A 53 7.46 10.42 -4.58
C GLN A 53 6.22 9.85 -5.28
N MET A 54 5.45 9.05 -4.55
CA MET A 54 4.21 8.45 -4.99
C MET A 54 3.09 8.83 -4.02
N LEU A 55 1.93 9.20 -4.54
CA LEU A 55 0.70 9.30 -3.77
C LEU A 55 0.08 7.89 -3.70
N VAL A 56 -0.15 7.42 -2.49
CA VAL A 56 -0.77 6.14 -2.20
C VAL A 56 -2.13 6.41 -1.56
N THR A 57 -3.19 5.91 -2.19
CA THR A 57 -4.56 6.07 -1.73
C THR A 57 -5.13 4.69 -1.43
N LEU A 58 -5.50 4.44 -0.18
CA LEU A 58 -6.27 3.25 0.20
C LEU A 58 -7.72 3.67 0.42
N SER A 59 -8.67 3.03 -0.27
CA SER A 59 -10.08 3.45 -0.28
C SER A 59 -11.05 2.28 -0.24
N GLY A 60 -12.26 2.57 0.25
CA GLY A 60 -13.44 1.72 0.21
C GLY A 60 -14.70 2.57 0.11
N PRO A 61 -15.91 2.02 0.36
CA PRO A 61 -17.16 2.68 0.00
C PRO A 61 -17.38 4.06 0.66
N GLU A 62 -16.89 4.23 1.88
CA GLU A 62 -17.06 5.48 2.66
C GLU A 62 -15.77 5.95 3.36
N LYS A 63 -14.65 5.26 3.14
CA LYS A 63 -13.39 5.48 3.85
C LYS A 63 -12.25 5.61 2.87
N PHE A 64 -11.36 6.55 3.10
CA PHE A 64 -10.11 6.63 2.38
C PHE A 64 -9.01 7.25 3.24
N VAL A 65 -7.78 6.84 2.98
CA VAL A 65 -6.57 7.45 3.52
C VAL A 65 -5.56 7.60 2.40
N GLU A 66 -4.89 8.74 2.41
CA GLU A 66 -3.86 9.06 1.43
C GLU A 66 -2.55 9.37 2.11
N ASP A 67 -1.45 8.95 1.49
CA ASP A 67 -0.14 9.34 1.96
C ASP A 67 0.91 9.40 0.84
N PHE A 68 1.87 10.32 1.00
CA PHE A 68 2.99 10.43 0.07
C PHE A 68 4.14 9.55 0.52
N LEU A 69 4.49 8.52 -0.25
CA LEU A 69 5.56 7.57 0.04
C LEU A 69 6.69 7.70 -0.97
N ILE A 70 7.91 7.33 -0.58
CA ILE A 70 9.07 7.32 -1.48
C ILE A 70 9.27 5.92 -2.05
N TYR A 71 9.27 5.82 -3.38
CA TYR A 71 9.58 4.57 -4.06
C TYR A 71 11.01 4.13 -3.75
N SER A 72 11.13 3.01 -3.05
CA SER A 72 12.37 2.53 -2.46
C SER A 72 12.91 1.27 -3.13
N GLY A 73 12.20 0.72 -4.10
CA GLY A 73 12.68 -0.39 -4.91
C GLY A 73 11.59 -1.28 -5.46
N GLU A 74 12.01 -2.24 -6.28
CA GLU A 74 11.16 -3.30 -6.82
C GLU A 74 11.04 -4.42 -5.76
N SER A 75 9.84 -4.96 -5.59
CA SER A 75 9.57 -6.12 -4.72
C SER A 75 8.57 -7.05 -5.39
N GLU A 76 8.62 -8.34 -5.05
CA GLU A 76 7.55 -9.28 -5.44
C GLU A 76 6.22 -8.97 -4.75
N TRP A 77 6.26 -8.17 -3.67
CA TRP A 77 5.11 -7.77 -2.87
C TRP A 77 4.83 -6.28 -3.09
N ILE A 78 3.63 -5.87 -2.70
CA ILE A 78 3.30 -4.45 -2.51
C ILE A 78 3.55 -4.14 -1.04
N GLU A 79 4.60 -3.39 -0.76
CA GLU A 79 5.02 -3.05 0.61
C GLU A 79 4.81 -1.56 0.85
N ILE A 80 4.06 -1.24 1.92
CA ILE A 80 3.67 0.12 2.30
C ILE A 80 4.16 0.35 3.74
N ASP A 81 5.17 1.20 3.86
CA ASP A 81 5.68 1.68 5.15
C ASP A 81 5.11 3.08 5.40
N SER A 82 4.05 3.17 6.21
CA SER A 82 3.40 4.43 6.57
C SER A 82 2.65 4.29 7.88
N ASN A 83 3.02 5.14 8.85
CA ASN A 83 2.29 5.24 10.12
C ASN A 83 0.84 5.68 9.87
N LYS A 84 0.65 6.70 9.02
CA LYS A 84 -0.68 7.25 8.72
C LYS A 84 -1.62 6.21 8.11
N ILE A 85 -1.14 5.46 7.12
CA ILE A 85 -1.97 4.42 6.48
C ILE A 85 -2.21 3.29 7.48
N THR A 86 -1.18 2.83 8.19
CA THR A 86 -1.30 1.70 9.14
C THR A 86 -2.27 2.01 10.28
N ASP A 87 -2.14 3.17 10.90
CA ASP A 87 -3.05 3.60 11.98
C ASP A 87 -4.49 3.72 11.48
N TYR A 88 -4.69 4.30 10.30
CA TYR A 88 -6.03 4.44 9.73
C TYR A 88 -6.66 3.10 9.35
N VAL A 89 -5.87 2.15 8.85
CA VAL A 89 -6.32 0.79 8.56
C VAL A 89 -6.72 0.07 9.85
N ALA A 90 -5.95 0.24 10.93
CA ALA A 90 -6.27 -0.34 12.23
C ALA A 90 -7.62 0.17 12.78
N ASP A 91 -7.91 1.46 12.63
CA ASP A 91 -9.19 2.05 13.06
C ASP A 91 -10.38 1.70 12.14
N ASN A 92 -10.12 1.19 10.94
CA ASN A 92 -11.13 0.95 9.90
C ASN A 92 -10.96 -0.43 9.24
N GLN A 93 -10.65 -1.46 10.02
CA GLN A 93 -10.48 -2.83 9.52
C GLN A 93 -11.66 -3.28 8.64
N ASP A 94 -11.35 -4.04 7.59
CA ASP A 94 -12.29 -4.60 6.61
C ASP A 94 -13.13 -3.58 5.80
N LYS A 95 -12.73 -2.31 5.77
CA LYS A 95 -13.45 -1.23 5.05
C LYS A 95 -12.76 -0.74 3.78
N PHE A 96 -11.75 -1.44 3.28
CA PHE A 96 -10.97 -1.03 2.11
C PHE A 96 -11.04 -2.07 1.00
N ASP A 97 -11.35 -1.58 -0.20
CA ASP A 97 -11.55 -2.40 -1.41
C ASP A 97 -10.46 -2.14 -2.46
N TYR A 98 -9.83 -0.96 -2.44
CA TYR A 98 -8.91 -0.51 -3.47
C TYR A 98 -7.66 0.15 -2.90
N LEU A 99 -6.55 -0.08 -3.59
CA LEU A 99 -5.29 0.63 -3.42
C LEU A 99 -4.93 1.27 -4.75
N GLU A 100 -4.72 2.58 -4.77
CA GLU A 100 -4.24 3.32 -5.92
C GLU A 100 -2.87 3.92 -5.63
N ILE A 101 -1.97 3.86 -6.62
CA ILE A 101 -0.61 4.41 -6.52
C ILE A 101 -0.36 5.30 -7.72
N HIS A 102 -0.02 6.56 -7.48
CA HIS A 102 0.21 7.57 -8.49
C HIS A 102 1.61 8.15 -8.36
N THR A 103 2.36 8.16 -9.46
CA THR A 103 3.60 8.94 -9.53
C THR A 103 3.29 10.43 -9.64
N ILE A 104 4.07 11.26 -8.97
CA ILE A 104 4.05 12.72 -9.11
C ILE A 104 5.18 13.18 -10.03
#